data_AF-X1U7G6-F1
#
_entry.id   AF-X1U7G6-F1
#
_cell.length_a   1.000
_cell.length_b   1.000
_cell.length_c   1.000
_cell.angle_alpha   90.00
_cell.angle_beta   90.00
_cell.angle_gamma   90.00
#
_symmetry.space_group_name_H-M   'P 1'
#
loop_
_entity.id
_entity.type
_entity.pdbx_description
1 polymer ?
#
loop_
_entity_poly.entity_id
_entity_poly.type
_entity_poly.pdbx_seq_one_letter_code
_entity_poly.pdbx_strand_id
1 'polypeptide(L)'
;MKKSELRGRGGAGFPTGLKWSFTASLKSEKFIICNADEGEPGTFKDRIIMEGDPHKLIEGIIIASYAIDANTAFIYIRGEYYNSIKTLENAIENARKKGYLGEKILGTGFSLDLKIKTGAGSYVCGDETALIESSEGKRGNPRIKPPFPGISGLWNKPSVVNNVETLSNIPSIVLNGGIWYKKFGTKNSSGTKIFAVSGLVKKPGCYELPMGVTLRELIYDHAGGMKLNKKFKAALIGGSAAGAFLGKDKLDVKMSYEDLAEHNGVLGSGA
;
A
#
# COMPACT_ATOMS: atom_id res chain seq x y z
N MET A 1 -11.34 11.53 -1.11
CA MET A 1 -10.27 10.80 -1.84
C MET A 1 -9.93 11.35 -3.22
N LYS A 2 -10.83 11.47 -4.21
CA LYS A 2 -10.44 11.97 -5.56
C LYS A 2 -9.67 13.30 -5.54
N LYS A 3 -10.11 14.26 -4.71
CA LYS A 3 -9.44 15.56 -4.51
C LYS A 3 -8.00 15.47 -3.97
N SER A 4 -7.62 14.39 -3.29
CA SER A 4 -6.26 14.21 -2.76
C SER A 4 -5.28 13.68 -3.79
N GLU A 5 -5.78 13.19 -4.93
CA GLU A 5 -4.97 12.56 -5.98
C GLU A 5 -4.03 11.45 -5.44
N LEU A 6 -4.44 10.80 -4.34
CA LEU A 6 -3.72 9.65 -3.81
C LEU A 6 -3.67 8.55 -4.88
N ARG A 7 -2.46 8.10 -5.19
CA ARG A 7 -2.17 6.97 -6.08
C ARG A 7 -1.78 5.74 -5.26
N GLY A 8 -2.12 4.55 -5.75
CA GLY A 8 -1.84 3.29 -5.08
C GLY A 8 -0.34 3.10 -4.80
N ARG A 9 0.02 2.87 -3.54
CA ARG A 9 1.39 2.81 -3.04
C ARG A 9 2.07 1.44 -3.18
N GLY A 10 1.34 0.44 -3.67
CA GLY A 10 1.84 -0.94 -3.83
C GLY A 10 2.58 -1.23 -5.14
N GLY A 11 2.73 -0.25 -6.04
CA GLY A 11 3.45 -0.47 -7.31
C GLY A 11 2.84 0.29 -8.48
N ALA A 12 1.68 -0.17 -8.94
CA ALA A 12 1.03 0.31 -10.17
C ALA A 12 0.63 1.80 -10.18
N GLY A 13 0.60 2.47 -9.01
CA GLY A 13 0.31 3.90 -8.96
C GLY A 13 -1.09 4.28 -9.47
N PHE A 14 -2.07 3.36 -9.46
CA PHE A 14 -3.42 3.67 -9.95
C PHE A 14 -4.15 4.66 -9.00
N PRO A 15 -4.87 5.68 -9.49
CA PRO A 15 -5.55 6.64 -8.62
C PRO A 15 -6.60 5.98 -7.69
N THR A 16 -6.38 6.06 -6.38
CA THR A 16 -7.18 5.36 -5.35
C THR A 16 -8.64 5.79 -5.37
N GLY A 17 -8.90 7.10 -5.42
CA GLY A 17 -10.26 7.62 -5.45
C GLY A 17 -11.03 7.27 -6.74
N LEU A 18 -10.32 7.06 -7.86
CA LEU A 18 -10.93 6.58 -9.10
C LEU A 18 -11.24 5.08 -9.00
N LYS A 19 -10.30 4.28 -8.49
CA LYS A 19 -10.50 2.83 -8.25
C LYS A 19 -11.79 2.59 -7.46
N TRP A 20 -11.96 3.31 -6.36
CA TRP A 20 -13.13 3.17 -5.50
C TRP A 20 -14.43 3.54 -6.20
N SER A 21 -14.41 4.54 -7.10
CA SER A 21 -15.64 4.98 -7.76
C SER A 21 -16.23 3.95 -8.73
N PHE A 22 -15.43 3.00 -9.22
CA PHE A 22 -15.96 1.88 -10.02
C PHE A 22 -16.78 0.89 -9.18
N THR A 23 -16.44 0.75 -7.90
CA THR A 23 -17.10 -0.20 -6.98
C THR A 23 -18.22 0.47 -6.19
N ALA A 24 -18.03 1.72 -5.77
CA ALA A 24 -19.00 2.44 -4.94
C ALA A 24 -20.38 2.58 -5.60
N SER A 25 -20.43 2.71 -6.93
CA SER A 25 -21.68 2.86 -7.70
C SER A 25 -22.53 1.59 -7.79
N LEU A 26 -21.97 0.43 -7.44
CA LEU A 26 -22.65 -0.86 -7.58
C LEU A 26 -23.55 -1.11 -6.36
N LYS A 27 -24.71 -1.74 -6.57
CA LYS A 27 -25.65 -2.10 -5.50
C LYS A 27 -25.59 -3.60 -5.25
N SER A 28 -24.51 -4.04 -4.61
CA SER A 28 -24.30 -5.44 -4.22
C SER A 28 -23.48 -5.48 -2.94
N GLU A 29 -23.36 -6.67 -2.35
CA GLU A 29 -22.28 -6.93 -1.40
C GLU A 29 -20.93 -6.60 -2.02
N LYS A 30 -20.05 -5.98 -1.23
CA LYS A 30 -18.74 -5.48 -1.66
C LYS A 30 -17.70 -5.81 -0.59
N PHE A 31 -16.45 -5.87 -1.03
CA PHE A 31 -15.33 -6.16 -0.14
C PHE A 31 -14.19 -5.15 -0.29
N ILE A 32 -13.56 -4.82 0.84
CA ILE A 32 -12.21 -4.25 0.87
C ILE A 32 -11.21 -5.37 1.15
N ILE A 33 -10.13 -5.41 0.39
CA ILE A 33 -9.00 -6.28 0.66
C ILE A 33 -7.74 -5.43 0.80
N CYS A 34 -7.17 -5.42 2.00
CA CYS A 34 -5.86 -4.87 2.27
C CYS A 34 -4.80 -5.89 1.83
N ASN A 35 -4.02 -5.53 0.80
CA ASN A 35 -2.86 -6.31 0.37
C ASN A 35 -1.66 -5.97 1.26
N ALA A 36 -1.35 -6.92 2.14
CA ALA A 36 -0.23 -6.93 3.07
C ALA A 36 0.73 -8.12 2.79
N ASP A 37 0.78 -8.58 1.54
CA ASP A 37 1.68 -9.68 1.16
C ASP A 37 3.15 -9.24 1.09
N GLU A 38 3.43 -7.96 0.78
CA GLU A 38 4.78 -7.34 0.75
C GLU A 38 5.90 -8.31 0.31
N GLY A 39 5.66 -9.06 -0.76
CA GLY A 39 6.58 -10.11 -1.21
C GLY A 39 7.81 -9.55 -1.92
N GLU A 40 7.78 -8.30 -2.35
CA GLU A 40 8.79 -7.67 -3.19
C GLU A 40 10.11 -7.46 -2.44
N PRO A 41 11.22 -8.08 -2.91
CA PRO A 41 12.55 -7.87 -2.36
C PRO A 41 12.90 -6.38 -2.18
N GLY A 42 13.50 -6.07 -1.03
CA GLY A 42 13.84 -4.70 -0.66
C GLY A 42 12.69 -3.90 -0.05
N THR A 43 11.46 -4.43 -0.03
CA THR A 43 10.29 -3.76 0.56
C THR A 43 10.02 -4.28 1.97
N PHE A 44 9.82 -3.37 2.93
CA PHE A 44 9.49 -3.68 4.33
C PHE A 44 8.73 -2.51 5.01
N LYS A 45 8.08 -1.66 4.21
CA LYS A 45 7.37 -0.45 4.64
C LYS A 45 6.01 -0.80 5.26
N ASP A 46 5.32 -1.79 4.71
CA ASP A 46 4.01 -2.23 5.15
C ASP A 46 4.13 -2.95 6.49
N ARG A 47 5.17 -3.78 6.65
CA ARG A 47 5.53 -4.39 7.93
C ARG A 47 5.66 -3.36 9.06
N ILE A 48 6.37 -2.26 8.81
CA ILE A 48 6.57 -1.20 9.82
C ILE A 48 5.24 -0.57 10.23
N ILE A 49 4.32 -0.37 9.28
CA ILE A 49 2.98 0.14 9.60
C ILE A 49 2.21 -0.87 10.46
N MET A 50 2.19 -2.14 10.05
CA MET A 50 1.41 -3.18 10.75
C MET A 50 1.93 -3.47 12.15
N GLU A 51 3.25 -3.39 12.37
CA GLU A 51 3.86 -3.63 13.68
C GLU A 51 3.92 -2.36 14.55
N GLY A 52 4.06 -1.18 13.94
CA GLY A 52 4.23 0.10 14.64
C GLY A 52 2.94 0.87 14.92
N ASP A 53 2.03 0.92 13.94
CA ASP A 53 0.75 1.65 14.05
C ASP A 53 -0.39 0.91 13.33
N PRO A 54 -0.78 -0.28 13.83
CA PRO A 54 -1.84 -1.08 13.23
C PRO A 54 -3.21 -0.38 13.26
N HIS A 55 -3.45 0.53 14.20
CA HIS A 55 -4.72 1.23 14.32
C HIS A 55 -4.94 2.21 13.18
N LYS A 56 -3.89 2.89 12.71
CA LYS A 56 -3.97 3.74 11.51
C LYS A 56 -4.35 2.95 10.25
N LEU A 57 -3.86 1.72 10.11
CA LEU A 57 -4.29 0.83 9.03
C LEU A 57 -5.77 0.44 9.19
N ILE A 58 -6.18 0.01 10.38
CA ILE A 58 -7.57 -0.41 10.68
C ILE A 58 -8.55 0.75 10.41
N GLU A 59 -8.23 1.97 10.87
CA GLU A 59 -9.03 3.17 10.59
C GLU A 59 -9.12 3.44 9.08
N GLY A 60 -8.00 3.34 8.36
CA GLY A 60 -7.97 3.47 6.91
C GLY A 60 -8.88 2.44 6.20
N ILE A 61 -8.90 1.20 6.68
CA ILE A 61 -9.80 0.15 6.18
C ILE A 61 -11.27 0.49 6.49
N ILE A 62 -11.59 0.95 7.71
CA ILE A 62 -12.95 1.35 8.08
C ILE A 62 -13.45 2.46 7.16
N ILE A 63 -12.65 3.51 6.95
CA ILE A 63 -13.01 4.63 6.09
C ILE A 63 -13.17 4.18 4.64
N ALA A 64 -12.26 3.33 4.13
CA ALA A 64 -12.36 2.80 2.77
C ALA A 64 -13.64 1.97 2.57
N SER A 65 -13.94 1.10 3.54
CA SER A 65 -15.16 0.27 3.54
C SER A 65 -16.42 1.13 3.59
N TYR A 66 -16.45 2.15 4.44
CA TYR A 66 -17.55 3.10 4.49
C TYR A 66 -17.75 3.82 3.16
N ALA A 67 -16.65 4.27 2.53
CA ALA A 67 -16.71 5.01 1.27
C ALA A 67 -17.24 4.21 0.07
N ILE A 68 -17.15 2.88 0.12
CA ILE A 68 -17.68 2.01 -0.92
C ILE A 68 -18.94 1.24 -0.50
N ASP A 69 -19.40 1.40 0.74
CA ASP A 69 -20.51 0.63 1.33
C ASP A 69 -20.21 -0.89 1.40
N ALA A 70 -19.07 -1.24 1.99
CA ALA A 70 -18.67 -2.62 2.27
C ALA A 70 -18.79 -2.92 3.77
N ASN A 71 -19.44 -4.03 4.12
CA ASN A 71 -19.60 -4.48 5.52
C ASN A 71 -18.62 -5.59 5.92
N THR A 72 -17.81 -6.09 4.98
CA THR A 72 -16.76 -7.06 5.25
C THR A 72 -15.46 -6.61 4.59
N ALA A 73 -14.36 -6.73 5.33
CA ALA A 73 -13.02 -6.45 4.84
C ALA A 73 -12.03 -7.54 5.27
N PHE A 74 -10.98 -7.70 4.46
CA PHE A 74 -9.92 -8.67 4.70
C PHE A 74 -8.55 -7.98 4.70
N ILE A 75 -7.68 -8.38 5.63
CA ILE A 75 -6.24 -8.15 5.51
C ILE A 75 -5.63 -9.46 5.01
N TYR A 76 -5.20 -9.48 3.75
CA TYR A 76 -4.42 -10.59 3.22
C TYR A 76 -2.95 -10.32 3.51
N ILE A 77 -2.38 -11.07 4.43
CA ILE A 77 -1.02 -10.87 4.94
C ILE A 77 -0.17 -12.10 4.68
N ARG A 78 1.08 -11.90 4.26
CA ARG A 78 2.00 -13.01 4.04
C ARG A 78 2.23 -13.81 5.33
N GLY A 79 2.35 -15.13 5.20
CA GLY A 79 2.48 -16.03 6.36
C GLY A 79 3.76 -15.81 7.17
N GLU A 80 4.81 -15.26 6.57
CA GLU A 80 6.10 -15.02 7.20
C GLU A 80 6.10 -13.86 8.19
N TYR A 81 5.07 -13.00 8.16
CA TYR A 81 4.96 -11.84 9.05
C TYR A 81 4.22 -12.18 10.35
N TYR A 82 4.68 -13.22 11.06
CA TYR A 82 4.08 -13.70 12.31
C TYR A 82 3.85 -12.59 13.36
N ASN A 83 4.82 -11.69 13.53
CA ASN A 83 4.70 -10.57 14.48
C ASN A 83 3.65 -9.55 14.04
N SER A 84 3.59 -9.22 12.74
CA SER A 84 2.57 -8.33 12.19
C SER A 84 1.18 -8.94 12.33
N ILE A 85 1.02 -10.25 12.05
CA ILE A 85 -0.25 -10.98 12.23
C ILE A 85 -0.72 -10.85 13.67
N LYS A 86 0.12 -11.24 14.64
CA LYS A 86 -0.22 -11.16 16.07
C LYS A 86 -0.56 -9.73 16.52
N THR A 87 0.18 -8.74 16.02
CA THR A 87 -0.06 -7.32 16.34
C THR A 87 -1.40 -6.85 15.80
N LEU A 88 -1.73 -7.21 14.54
CA LEU A 88 -3.02 -6.88 13.93
C LEU A 88 -4.18 -7.60 14.61
N GLU A 89 -4.04 -8.88 14.98
CA GLU A 89 -5.07 -9.61 15.73
C GLU A 89 -5.43 -8.88 17.04
N ASN A 90 -4.40 -8.49 17.81
CA ASN A 90 -4.60 -7.73 19.04
C ASN A 90 -5.24 -6.36 18.78
N ALA A 91 -4.79 -5.64 17.75
CA ALA A 91 -5.32 -4.32 17.41
C ALA A 91 -6.79 -4.38 16.94
N ILE A 92 -7.15 -5.40 16.15
CA ILE A 92 -8.52 -5.65 15.70
C ILE A 92 -9.42 -5.95 16.92
N GLU A 93 -8.97 -6.81 17.83
CA GLU A 93 -9.72 -7.13 19.04
C GLU A 93 -9.90 -5.90 19.94
N ASN A 94 -8.86 -5.10 20.11
CA ASN A 94 -8.94 -3.84 20.86
C ASN A 94 -9.90 -2.84 20.21
N ALA A 95 -9.90 -2.74 18.88
CA ALA A 95 -10.83 -1.88 18.14
C ALA A 95 -12.29 -2.35 18.31
N ARG A 96 -12.54 -3.67 18.29
CA ARG A 96 -13.86 -4.25 18.57
C ARG A 96 -14.34 -3.93 19.98
N LYS A 97 -13.49 -4.16 21.00
CA LYS A 97 -13.82 -3.88 22.41
C LYS A 97 -14.17 -2.41 22.67
N LYS A 98 -13.55 -1.48 21.93
CA LYS A 98 -13.84 -0.04 22.04
C LYS A 98 -15.00 0.43 21.16
N GLY A 99 -15.64 -0.46 20.39
CA GLY A 99 -16.73 -0.09 19.48
C GLY A 99 -16.28 0.70 18.25
N TYR A 100 -14.98 0.67 17.91
CA TYR A 100 -14.43 1.27 16.69
C TYR A 100 -14.52 0.34 15.47
N LEU A 101 -14.82 -0.95 15.69
CA LEU A 101 -14.98 -1.98 14.67
C LEU A 101 -16.06 -2.97 15.12
N GLY A 102 -16.72 -3.64 14.19
CA GLY A 102 -17.82 -4.56 14.49
C GLY A 102 -19.18 -3.95 14.17
N GLU A 103 -20.19 -4.25 14.98
CA GLU A 103 -21.56 -3.80 14.75
C GLU A 103 -21.78 -2.36 15.18
N LYS A 104 -22.52 -1.59 14.37
CA LYS A 104 -22.98 -0.23 14.68
C LYS A 104 -21.85 0.63 15.24
N ILE A 105 -20.76 0.75 14.48
CA ILE A 105 -19.52 1.43 14.90
C ILE A 105 -19.88 2.81 15.44
N LEU A 106 -19.46 3.08 16.68
CA LEU A 106 -19.76 4.33 17.40
C LEU A 106 -21.25 4.71 17.47
N GLY A 107 -22.15 3.71 17.48
CA GLY A 107 -23.60 3.93 17.50
C GLY A 107 -24.19 4.34 16.14
N THR A 108 -23.40 4.31 15.06
CA THR A 108 -23.89 4.60 13.70
C THR A 108 -24.64 3.40 13.11
N GLY A 109 -25.27 3.59 11.94
CA GLY A 109 -25.86 2.48 11.17
C GLY A 109 -24.84 1.62 10.41
N PHE A 110 -23.55 1.95 10.47
CA PHE A 110 -22.51 1.25 9.72
C PHE A 110 -21.85 0.17 10.59
N SER A 111 -21.73 -1.03 10.03
CA SER A 111 -21.04 -2.17 10.64
C SER A 111 -19.94 -2.67 9.70
N LEU A 112 -18.81 -3.09 10.26
CA LEU A 112 -17.72 -3.68 9.49
C LEU A 112 -17.11 -4.86 10.25
N ASP A 113 -17.09 -6.01 9.61
CA ASP A 113 -16.30 -7.15 10.04
C ASP A 113 -14.95 -7.20 9.32
N LEU A 114 -13.86 -7.17 10.08
CA LEU A 114 -12.50 -7.22 9.56
C LEU A 114 -11.84 -8.55 9.93
N LYS A 115 -11.35 -9.27 8.93
CA LYS A 115 -10.71 -10.59 9.10
C LYS A 115 -9.30 -10.58 8.56
N ILE A 116 -8.44 -11.40 9.16
CA ILE A 116 -7.10 -11.67 8.64
C ILE A 116 -7.14 -12.96 7.82
N LYS A 117 -6.48 -12.94 6.67
CA LYS A 117 -6.22 -14.10 5.80
C LYS A 117 -4.72 -14.21 5.60
N THR A 118 -4.16 -15.35 6.01
CA THR A 118 -2.72 -15.60 5.92
C THR A 118 -2.37 -16.26 4.58
N GLY A 119 -1.44 -15.67 3.84
CA GLY A 119 -0.83 -16.28 2.67
C GLY A 119 0.17 -17.38 3.05
N ALA A 120 0.68 -18.10 2.04
CA ALA A 120 1.55 -19.26 2.21
C ALA A 120 2.92 -19.10 1.51
N GLY A 121 3.47 -17.87 1.52
CA GLY A 121 4.83 -17.60 1.05
C GLY A 121 5.01 -17.50 -0.47
N SER A 122 3.97 -17.10 -1.20
CA SER A 122 4.03 -16.96 -2.66
C SER A 122 4.06 -15.48 -3.06
N TYR A 123 5.18 -15.03 -3.64
CA TYR A 123 5.32 -13.68 -4.21
C TYR A 123 4.21 -13.34 -5.20
N VAL A 124 3.76 -14.32 -5.99
CA VAL A 124 2.71 -14.12 -7.01
C VAL A 124 1.37 -13.72 -6.37
N CYS A 125 1.10 -14.16 -5.13
CA CYS A 125 -0.11 -13.77 -4.40
C CYS A 125 -0.11 -12.29 -3.99
N GLY A 126 0.99 -11.56 -4.19
CA GLY A 126 1.02 -10.10 -4.11
C GLY A 126 0.28 -9.42 -5.28
N ASP A 127 0.07 -10.10 -6.42
CA ASP A 127 -0.78 -9.59 -7.50
C ASP A 127 -2.25 -9.52 -7.07
N GLU A 128 -2.92 -8.45 -7.46
CA GLU A 128 -4.31 -8.16 -7.08
C GLU A 128 -5.28 -9.33 -7.31
N THR A 129 -5.14 -10.04 -8.44
CA THR A 129 -6.07 -11.13 -8.81
C THR A 129 -5.65 -12.48 -8.26
N ALA A 130 -4.35 -12.75 -8.17
CA ALA A 130 -3.83 -13.94 -7.51
C ALA A 130 -4.14 -13.92 -6.01
N LEU A 131 -4.07 -12.73 -5.38
CA LEU A 131 -4.46 -12.50 -3.99
C LEU A 131 -5.91 -12.88 -3.75
N ILE A 132 -6.80 -12.50 -4.67
CA ILE A 132 -8.23 -12.84 -4.61
C ILE A 132 -8.41 -14.36 -4.70
N GLU A 133 -7.79 -15.02 -5.68
CA GLU A 133 -7.85 -16.49 -5.81
C GLU A 133 -7.34 -17.21 -4.55
N SER A 134 -6.22 -16.75 -3.99
CA SER A 134 -5.69 -17.29 -2.75
C SER A 134 -6.62 -17.04 -1.56
N SER A 135 -7.26 -15.87 -1.49
CA SER A 135 -8.24 -15.53 -0.45
C SER A 135 -9.50 -16.41 -0.52
N GLU A 136 -9.85 -16.88 -1.72
CA GLU A 136 -10.94 -17.84 -1.95
C GLU A 136 -10.55 -19.30 -1.63
N GLY A 137 -9.30 -19.54 -1.22
CA GLY A 137 -8.79 -20.89 -0.92
C GLY A 137 -8.32 -21.66 -2.16
N LYS A 138 -8.21 -21.01 -3.31
CA LYS A 138 -7.67 -21.60 -4.53
C LYS A 138 -6.16 -21.37 -4.62
N ARG A 139 -5.51 -21.97 -5.63
CA ARG A 139 -4.12 -21.63 -5.97
C ARG A 139 -4.06 -20.16 -6.41
N GLY A 140 -3.03 -19.44 -5.99
CA GLY A 140 -2.81 -18.02 -6.34
C GLY A 140 -2.38 -17.79 -7.78
N ASN A 141 -3.14 -18.31 -8.74
CA ASN A 141 -2.94 -18.05 -10.16
C ASN A 141 -3.70 -16.75 -10.52
N PRO A 142 -3.05 -15.74 -11.13
CA PRO A 142 -3.74 -14.52 -11.54
C PRO A 142 -4.93 -14.79 -12.48
N ARG A 143 -5.97 -13.98 -12.37
CA ARG A 143 -7.11 -14.01 -13.31
C ARG A 143 -6.82 -13.11 -14.50
N ILE A 144 -7.22 -13.55 -15.69
CA ILE A 144 -7.22 -12.71 -16.89
C ILE A 144 -8.25 -11.59 -16.69
N LYS A 145 -7.86 -10.35 -17.00
CA LYS A 145 -8.74 -9.18 -17.01
C LYS A 145 -9.18 -8.94 -18.47
N PRO A 146 -10.44 -8.58 -18.75
CA PRO A 146 -11.60 -8.45 -17.85
C PRO A 146 -12.24 -9.79 -17.41
N PRO A 147 -13.04 -9.81 -16.31
CA PRO A 147 -13.49 -8.67 -15.52
C PRO A 147 -12.45 -8.15 -14.52
N PHE A 148 -12.48 -6.85 -14.24
CA PHE A 148 -11.64 -6.23 -13.22
C PHE A 148 -12.23 -6.47 -11.80
N PRO A 149 -11.38 -6.58 -10.76
CA PRO A 149 -11.83 -6.83 -9.38
C PRO A 149 -12.89 -5.85 -8.86
N GLY A 150 -12.79 -4.58 -9.28
CA GLY A 150 -13.75 -3.55 -8.87
C GLY A 150 -15.19 -3.79 -9.35
N ILE A 151 -15.39 -4.70 -10.31
CA ILE A 151 -16.69 -5.15 -10.83
C ILE A 151 -16.95 -6.59 -10.37
N SER A 152 -15.98 -7.49 -10.51
CA SER A 152 -16.07 -8.89 -10.10
C SER A 152 -14.72 -9.37 -9.57
N GLY A 153 -14.61 -9.47 -8.25
CA GLY A 153 -13.40 -9.87 -7.52
C GLY A 153 -13.67 -11.06 -6.63
N LEU A 154 -13.53 -10.86 -5.31
CA LEU A 154 -13.72 -11.90 -4.30
C LEU A 154 -15.13 -12.48 -4.37
N TRP A 155 -15.22 -13.79 -4.54
CA TRP A 155 -16.48 -14.54 -4.71
C TRP A 155 -17.39 -13.95 -5.80
N ASN A 156 -16.78 -13.44 -6.87
CA ASN A 156 -17.45 -12.75 -7.98
C ASN A 156 -18.26 -11.52 -7.54
N LYS A 157 -17.90 -10.88 -6.42
CA LYS A 157 -18.47 -9.63 -5.95
C LYS A 157 -17.50 -8.46 -6.17
N PRO A 158 -18.00 -7.24 -6.37
CA PRO A 158 -17.15 -6.06 -6.48
C PRO A 158 -16.20 -5.94 -5.28
N SER A 159 -14.91 -5.89 -5.57
CA SER A 159 -13.85 -5.90 -4.55
C SER A 159 -12.78 -4.88 -4.87
N VAL A 160 -12.39 -4.11 -3.86
CA VAL A 160 -11.29 -3.15 -3.98
C VAL A 160 -10.08 -3.69 -3.23
N VAL A 161 -8.98 -3.85 -3.96
CA VAL A 161 -7.68 -4.19 -3.35
C VAL A 161 -6.83 -2.93 -3.25
N ASN A 162 -6.36 -2.63 -2.05
CA ASN A 162 -5.41 -1.55 -1.79
C ASN A 162 -4.26 -2.04 -0.90
N ASN A 163 -3.06 -1.51 -1.15
CA ASN A 163 -1.88 -1.79 -0.33
C ASN A 163 -1.97 -1.12 1.05
N VAL A 164 -1.31 -1.70 2.05
CA VAL A 164 -1.25 -1.20 3.44
C VAL A 164 -0.93 0.29 3.53
N GLU A 165 0.15 0.77 2.91
CA GLU A 165 0.51 2.20 2.91
C GLU A 165 -0.58 3.06 2.26
N THR A 166 -1.26 2.57 1.21
CA THR A 166 -2.36 3.32 0.57
C THR A 166 -3.50 3.54 1.55
N LEU A 167 -3.89 2.49 2.28
CA LEU A 167 -4.98 2.56 3.24
C LEU A 167 -4.59 3.42 4.45
N SER A 168 -3.35 3.32 4.89
CA SER A 168 -2.84 4.04 6.07
C SER A 168 -2.68 5.55 5.83
N ASN A 169 -2.66 6.00 4.57
CA ASN A 169 -2.70 7.44 4.24
C ASN A 169 -4.11 8.05 4.39
N ILE A 170 -5.16 7.23 4.39
CA ILE A 170 -6.55 7.71 4.34
C ILE A 170 -6.95 8.52 5.59
N PRO A 171 -6.67 8.09 6.83
CA PRO A 171 -7.10 8.82 8.02
C PRO A 171 -6.63 10.28 8.00
N SER A 172 -5.35 10.51 7.74
CA SER A 172 -4.78 11.86 7.68
C SER A 172 -5.36 12.69 6.53
N ILE A 173 -5.67 12.08 5.38
CA ILE A 173 -6.33 12.75 4.26
C ILE A 173 -7.75 13.17 4.61
N VAL A 174 -8.51 12.35 5.33
CA VAL A 174 -9.88 12.67 5.74
C VAL A 174 -9.85 13.79 6.79
N LEU A 175 -8.96 13.69 7.77
CA LEU A 175 -8.84 14.66 8.86
C LEU A 175 -8.44 16.06 8.36
N ASN A 176 -7.44 16.14 7.48
CA ASN A 176 -6.89 17.43 7.03
C ASN A 176 -7.41 17.90 5.67
N GLY A 177 -8.14 17.04 4.95
CA GLY A 177 -8.68 17.30 3.63
C GLY A 177 -7.73 16.94 2.48
N GLY A 178 -8.31 16.64 1.31
CA GLY A 178 -7.55 16.23 0.13
C GLY A 178 -6.60 17.30 -0.42
N ILE A 179 -6.97 18.58 -0.31
CA ILE A 179 -6.13 19.70 -0.74
C ILE A 179 -4.85 19.79 0.11
N TRP A 180 -4.95 19.53 1.42
CA TRP A 180 -3.78 19.46 2.30
C TRP A 180 -2.80 18.39 1.82
N TYR A 181 -3.29 17.19 1.51
CA TYR A 181 -2.44 16.10 1.07
C TYR A 181 -1.73 16.40 -0.26
N LYS A 182 -2.41 17.12 -1.17
CA LYS A 182 -1.86 17.55 -2.46
C LYS A 182 -0.77 18.65 -2.34
N LYS A 183 -0.60 19.27 -1.17
CA LYS A 183 0.53 20.19 -0.93
C LYS A 183 1.88 19.48 -0.88
N PHE A 184 1.87 18.17 -0.61
CA PHE A 184 3.08 17.34 -0.63
C PHE A 184 3.22 16.67 -1.98
N GLY A 185 4.46 16.35 -2.33
CA GLY A 185 4.76 15.63 -3.56
C GLY A 185 4.95 16.56 -4.76
N THR A 186 4.89 15.98 -5.94
CA THR A 186 4.89 16.72 -7.21
C THR A 186 3.46 16.98 -7.67
N LYS A 187 3.32 17.68 -8.81
CA LYS A 187 2.01 17.94 -9.44
C LYS A 187 1.25 16.66 -9.81
N ASN A 188 1.95 15.62 -10.29
CA ASN A 188 1.33 14.37 -10.77
C ASN A 188 1.57 13.16 -9.83
N SER A 189 2.37 13.35 -8.77
CA SER A 189 2.62 12.40 -7.70
C SER A 189 2.40 13.06 -6.34
N SER A 190 1.13 13.22 -5.96
CA SER A 190 0.75 13.86 -4.71
C SER A 190 0.99 13.00 -3.47
N GLY A 191 1.30 13.67 -2.37
CA GLY A 191 1.49 13.09 -1.04
C GLY A 191 2.91 12.69 -0.73
N THR A 192 3.04 11.97 0.39
CA THR A 192 4.28 11.33 0.81
C THR A 192 4.35 9.89 0.30
N LYS A 193 5.55 9.32 0.39
CA LYS A 193 5.81 7.90 0.19
C LYS A 193 6.80 7.41 1.23
N ILE A 194 6.61 6.17 1.69
CA ILE A 194 7.60 5.48 2.50
C ILE A 194 8.59 4.78 1.57
N PHE A 195 9.83 5.26 1.59
CA PHE A 195 10.95 4.69 0.85
C PHE A 195 11.68 3.66 1.72
N ALA A 196 11.82 2.42 1.24
CA ALA A 196 12.49 1.34 1.94
C ALA A 196 13.93 1.20 1.42
N VAL A 197 14.87 1.93 2.03
CA VAL A 197 16.27 1.91 1.59
C VAL A 197 17.00 0.73 2.22
N SER A 198 17.46 -0.19 1.39
CA SER A 198 18.21 -1.37 1.80
C SER A 198 19.60 -1.46 1.14
N GLY A 199 20.33 -2.54 1.40
CA GLY A 199 21.63 -2.81 0.77
C GLY A 199 22.81 -2.04 1.39
N LEU A 200 23.69 -1.52 0.54
CA LEU A 200 25.02 -1.00 0.91
C LEU A 200 25.03 0.48 1.31
N VAL A 201 23.98 0.95 1.99
CA VAL A 201 23.91 2.29 2.61
C VAL A 201 24.27 2.24 4.09
N LYS A 202 24.76 3.34 4.67
CA LYS A 202 25.19 3.38 6.08
C LYS A 202 24.02 3.18 7.05
N LYS A 203 22.87 3.78 6.74
CA LYS A 203 21.64 3.72 7.53
C LYS A 203 20.53 3.13 6.66
N PRO A 204 20.42 1.80 6.54
CA PRO A 204 19.25 1.19 5.89
C PRO A 204 18.01 1.38 6.78
N GLY A 205 16.85 1.57 6.18
CA GLY A 205 15.61 1.82 6.92
C GLY A 205 14.49 2.36 6.02
N CYS A 206 13.36 2.68 6.65
CA CYS A 206 12.24 3.32 5.98
C CYS A 206 12.22 4.83 6.25
N TYR A 207 12.01 5.61 5.20
CA TYR A 207 11.98 7.06 5.23
C TYR A 207 10.69 7.55 4.59
N GLU A 208 9.81 8.18 5.36
CA GLU A 208 8.63 8.85 4.81
C GLU A 208 9.02 10.25 4.34
N LEU A 209 8.95 10.47 3.03
CA LEU A 209 9.35 11.74 2.40
C LEU A 209 8.28 12.17 1.38
N PRO A 210 8.15 13.48 1.11
CA PRO A 210 7.35 13.96 -0.01
C PRO A 210 7.81 13.29 -1.32
N MET A 211 6.87 12.90 -2.17
CA MET A 211 7.25 12.41 -3.50
C MET A 211 8.01 13.47 -4.29
N GLY A 212 9.02 13.04 -5.03
CA GLY A 212 9.90 13.94 -5.76
C GLY A 212 11.19 14.31 -5.04
N VAL A 213 11.45 13.78 -3.84
CA VAL A 213 12.82 13.71 -3.29
C VAL A 213 13.75 13.01 -4.30
N THR A 214 14.97 13.49 -4.48
CA THR A 214 15.92 12.89 -5.42
C THR A 214 16.52 11.60 -4.86
N LEU A 215 17.00 10.72 -5.75
CA LEU A 215 17.76 9.53 -5.34
C LEU A 215 19.01 9.93 -4.53
N ARG A 216 19.63 11.06 -4.86
CA ARG A 216 20.78 11.61 -4.14
C ARG A 216 20.43 11.94 -2.70
N GLU A 217 19.39 12.73 -2.47
CA GLU A 217 18.93 13.10 -1.12
C GLU A 217 18.58 11.83 -0.31
N LEU A 218 17.88 10.88 -0.93
CA LEU A 218 17.52 9.61 -0.28
C LEU A 218 18.76 8.81 0.16
N ILE A 219 19.77 8.68 -0.71
CA ILE A 219 20.98 7.90 -0.41
C ILE A 219 21.92 8.63 0.55
N TYR A 220 22.20 9.90 0.28
CA TYR A 220 23.27 10.63 0.98
C TYR A 220 22.78 11.34 2.24
N ASP A 221 21.62 11.99 2.18
CA ASP A 221 21.13 12.81 3.28
C ASP A 221 20.34 11.97 4.28
N HIS A 222 19.50 11.06 3.81
CA HIS A 222 18.66 10.21 4.65
C HIS A 222 19.35 8.89 5.05
N ALA A 223 19.88 8.14 4.08
CA ALA A 223 20.53 6.86 4.34
C ALA A 223 22.02 6.96 4.71
N GLY A 224 22.57 8.19 4.82
CA GLY A 224 23.92 8.46 5.31
C GLY A 224 25.05 8.11 4.33
N GLY A 225 24.73 7.91 3.05
CA GLY A 225 25.65 7.55 1.99
C GLY A 225 26.03 6.07 1.98
N MET A 226 27.04 5.73 1.20
CA MET A 226 27.47 4.34 0.99
C MET A 226 28.29 3.79 2.16
N LYS A 227 28.11 2.50 2.45
CA LYS A 227 28.97 1.74 3.38
C LYS A 227 30.41 1.63 2.86
N LEU A 228 31.34 1.39 3.79
CA LEU A 228 32.75 1.12 3.51
C LEU A 228 33.45 2.19 2.67
N ASN A 229 32.96 3.45 2.73
CA ASN A 229 33.43 4.58 1.94
C ASN A 229 33.51 4.29 0.43
N LYS A 230 32.65 3.39 -0.08
CA LYS A 230 32.56 3.07 -1.49
C LYS A 230 31.82 4.18 -2.24
N LYS A 231 32.01 4.25 -3.55
CA LYS A 231 31.26 5.15 -4.43
C LYS A 231 29.93 4.49 -4.81
N PHE A 232 28.88 5.30 -4.97
CA PHE A 232 27.61 4.84 -5.51
C PHE A 232 27.82 4.33 -6.94
N LYS A 233 27.28 3.13 -7.23
CA LYS A 233 27.34 2.52 -8.56
C LYS A 233 25.96 2.54 -9.22
N ALA A 234 24.99 1.94 -8.55
CA ALA A 234 23.60 1.92 -8.97
C ALA A 234 22.69 1.61 -7.77
N ALA A 235 21.41 1.97 -7.90
CA ALA A 235 20.32 1.51 -7.04
C ALA A 235 19.26 0.82 -7.90
N LEU A 236 18.69 -0.27 -7.41
CA LEU A 236 17.50 -0.88 -8.00
C LEU A 236 16.29 -0.18 -7.39
N ILE A 237 15.51 0.52 -8.23
CA ILE A 237 14.34 1.29 -7.79
C ILE A 237 13.06 0.57 -8.21
N GLY A 238 12.11 0.47 -7.28
CA GLY A 238 10.76 -0.04 -7.55
C GLY A 238 10.58 -1.54 -7.30
N GLY A 239 11.58 -2.20 -6.71
CA GLY A 239 11.58 -3.64 -6.44
C GLY A 239 12.28 -4.47 -7.53
N SER A 240 12.52 -5.74 -7.24
CA SER A 240 13.19 -6.71 -8.11
C SER A 240 12.42 -7.16 -9.34
N ALA A 241 11.08 -7.26 -9.28
CA ALA A 241 10.33 -7.87 -10.39
C ALA A 241 10.10 -6.92 -11.57
N ALA A 242 9.86 -5.63 -11.28
CA ALA A 242 9.55 -4.62 -12.30
C ALA A 242 10.48 -3.40 -12.23
N GLY A 243 11.43 -3.36 -11.29
CA GLY A 243 12.27 -2.18 -11.08
C GLY A 243 13.35 -2.00 -12.12
N ALA A 244 14.03 -0.85 -12.02
CA ALA A 244 15.11 -0.47 -12.91
C ALA A 244 16.35 -0.06 -12.12
N PHE A 245 17.52 -0.38 -12.66
CA PHE A 245 18.78 0.12 -12.12
C PHE A 245 19.01 1.57 -12.56
N LEU A 246 19.12 2.47 -11.58
CA LEU A 246 19.55 3.84 -11.79
C LEU A 246 21.02 3.99 -11.42
N GLY A 247 21.84 4.39 -12.38
CA GLY A 247 23.27 4.60 -12.23
C GLY A 247 23.62 5.96 -11.63
N LYS A 248 24.92 6.22 -11.51
CA LYS A 248 25.49 7.49 -11.00
C LYS A 248 24.97 8.74 -11.72
N ASP A 249 24.65 8.62 -12.99
CA ASP A 249 24.13 9.66 -13.89
C ASP A 249 22.68 10.04 -13.59
N LYS A 250 21.98 9.23 -12.80
CA LYS A 250 20.57 9.40 -12.44
C LYS A 250 20.35 9.68 -10.95
N LEU A 251 21.39 10.08 -10.22
CA LEU A 251 21.28 10.42 -8.80
C LEU A 251 20.32 11.60 -8.55
N ASP A 252 20.21 12.54 -9.49
CA ASP A 252 19.34 13.70 -9.36
C ASP A 252 17.92 13.47 -9.91
N VAL A 253 17.60 12.24 -10.34
CA VAL A 253 16.24 11.88 -10.71
C VAL A 253 15.35 11.92 -9.48
N LYS A 254 14.18 12.54 -9.63
CA LYS A 254 13.17 12.64 -8.57
C LYS A 254 12.42 11.32 -8.41
N MET A 255 12.21 10.90 -7.18
CA MET A 255 11.46 9.70 -6.82
C MET A 255 9.95 9.99 -6.87
N SER A 256 9.44 10.11 -8.09
CA SER A 256 8.02 10.30 -8.41
C SER A 256 7.63 9.33 -9.53
N TYR A 257 6.33 9.12 -9.77
CA TYR A 257 5.88 8.20 -10.83
C TYR A 257 6.28 8.70 -12.23
N GLU A 258 6.10 9.99 -12.50
CA GLU A 258 6.37 10.59 -13.80
C GLU A 258 7.86 10.74 -14.10
N ASP A 259 8.65 11.26 -13.15
CA ASP A 259 10.08 11.51 -13.37
C ASP A 259 10.84 10.20 -13.58
N LEU A 260 10.46 9.13 -12.86
CA LEU A 260 11.06 7.81 -13.05
C LEU A 260 10.67 7.20 -14.39
N ALA A 261 9.41 7.33 -14.83
CA ALA A 261 8.96 6.81 -16.11
C ALA A 261 9.74 7.43 -17.28
N GLU A 262 10.03 8.74 -17.22
CA GLU A 262 10.86 9.44 -18.23
C GLU A 262 12.29 8.90 -18.32
N HIS A 263 12.78 8.26 -17.24
CA HIS A 263 14.13 7.69 -17.16
C HIS A 263 14.16 6.16 -17.31
N ASN A 264 13.09 5.56 -17.86
CA ASN A 264 12.87 4.12 -17.97
C ASN A 264 12.95 3.39 -16.61
N GLY A 265 12.53 4.08 -15.55
CA GLY A 265 12.42 3.57 -14.20
C GLY A 265 10.98 3.46 -13.74
N VAL A 266 10.79 2.86 -12.57
CA VAL A 266 9.48 2.67 -11.97
C VAL A 266 9.58 2.88 -10.47
N LEU A 267 8.65 3.63 -9.88
CA LEU A 267 8.67 3.91 -8.44
C LEU A 267 8.32 2.67 -7.60
N GLY A 268 7.49 1.78 -8.16
CA GLY A 268 7.09 0.54 -7.52
C GLY A 268 6.54 0.72 -6.10
N SER A 269 6.93 -0.21 -5.22
CA SER A 269 6.62 -0.16 -3.80
C SER A 269 7.41 0.93 -3.05
N GLY A 270 8.40 1.57 -3.66
CA GLY A 270 9.33 2.50 -2.98
C GLY A 270 10.55 1.81 -2.37
N ALA A 271 10.80 0.55 -2.72
CA ALA A 271 12.08 -0.12 -2.49
C ALA A 271 13.18 0.45 -3.39
#